data_AF-A0A950B4N0-F1
#
_entry.id   AF-A0A950B4N0-F1
#
_cell.length_a   1.000
_cell.length_b   1.000
_cell.length_c   1.000
_cell.angle_alpha   90.00
_cell.angle_beta   90.00
_cell.angle_gamma   90.00
#
_symmetry.space_group_name_H-M   'P 1'
#
loop_
_entity.id
_entity.type
_entity.pdbx_description
1 polymer ?
#
loop_
_entity_poly.entity_id
_entity_poly.type
_entity_poly.pdbx_seq_one_letter_code
_entity_poly.pdbx_strand_id
1 'polypeptide(L)'
;MNQRETAFADMDARVAGKQAHEASAAQRHIGRSIERLEDPAILTGRGRYGDDITVKPGTLHAAILRSPHAHAEILSIDTQAASKLAGVRAVLTRDDLRPWSRPFVVGV
;
A
#
# COMPACT_ATOMS: atom_id res chain seq x y z
N MET A 1 -63.57 -30.13 15.57
CA MET A 1 -63.28 -28.72 15.93
C MET A 1 -61.77 -28.55 15.80
N ASN A 2 -61.31 -27.82 14.77
CA ASN A 2 -59.99 -27.96 14.15
C ASN A 2 -58.82 -27.38 14.95
N GLN A 3 -57.73 -28.15 15.06
CA GLN A 3 -56.43 -27.79 15.65
C GLN A 3 -55.50 -27.05 14.65
N ARG A 4 -56.02 -26.11 13.85
CA ARG A 4 -55.23 -25.42 12.82
C ARG A 4 -55.27 -23.89 12.85
N GLU A 5 -55.88 -23.27 13.87
CA GLU A 5 -56.01 -21.80 13.95
C GLU A 5 -55.31 -21.13 15.13
N THR A 6 -54.66 -21.87 16.04
CA THR A 6 -53.97 -21.26 17.21
C THR A 6 -52.47 -21.01 17.02
N ALA A 7 -51.92 -21.21 15.82
CA ALA A 7 -50.46 -21.18 15.59
C ALA A 7 -49.91 -19.88 14.96
N PHE A 8 -50.72 -18.83 14.78
CA PHE A 8 -50.28 -17.61 14.05
C PHE A 8 -50.38 -16.29 14.84
N ALA A 9 -50.72 -16.32 16.13
CA ALA A 9 -50.81 -15.10 16.95
C ALA A 9 -49.65 -14.92 17.98
N ASP A 10 -48.73 -15.88 18.08
CA ASP A 10 -47.67 -15.88 19.12
C ASP A 10 -46.25 -15.71 18.53
N MET A 11 -46.15 -15.36 17.24
CA MET A 11 -44.88 -15.20 16.52
C MET A 11 -44.38 -13.75 16.43
N ASP A 12 -45.18 -12.77 16.87
CA ASP A 12 -44.79 -11.35 16.88
C ASP A 12 -44.30 -10.85 18.26
N ALA A 13 -44.39 -11.67 19.31
CA ALA A 13 -43.95 -11.28 20.66
C ALA A 13 -42.48 -11.65 20.97
N ARG A 14 -41.77 -12.33 20.05
CA ARG A 14 -40.36 -12.77 20.27
C ARG A 14 -39.30 -11.84 19.69
N VAL A 15 -39.70 -10.76 19.00
CA VAL A 15 -38.76 -9.83 18.34
C VAL A 15 -38.48 -8.57 19.17
N ALA A 16 -39.24 -8.31 20.24
CA ALA A 16 -39.16 -7.04 20.98
C ALA A 16 -38.23 -7.03 22.22
N GLY A 17 -37.41 -8.07 22.46
CA GLY A 17 -36.80 -8.29 23.78
C GLY A 17 -35.29 -8.49 23.87
N LYS A 18 -34.50 -8.26 22.81
CA LYS A 18 -33.03 -8.42 22.85
C LYS A 18 -32.26 -7.21 22.33
N GLN A 19 -32.68 -6.02 22.73
CA GLN A 19 -31.87 -4.82 22.63
C GLN A 19 -31.68 -4.24 24.02
N ALA A 20 -30.59 -4.65 24.70
CA ALA A 20 -29.84 -3.90 25.72
C ALA A 20 -29.09 -4.85 26.66
N HIS A 21 -27.89 -5.25 26.27
CA HIS A 21 -26.67 -5.13 27.09
C HIS A 21 -25.51 -5.86 26.43
N GLU A 22 -24.68 -5.12 25.70
CA GLU A 22 -23.24 -5.38 25.72
C GLU A 22 -22.53 -4.04 25.53
N ALA A 23 -22.69 -3.17 26.53
CA ALA A 23 -21.82 -2.04 26.73
C ALA A 23 -20.41 -2.57 27.02
N SER A 24 -19.53 -2.44 26.03
CA SER A 24 -18.08 -2.24 26.18
C SER A 24 -17.41 -3.11 27.26
N ALA A 25 -17.45 -4.43 27.11
CA ALA A 25 -16.27 -5.20 27.48
C ALA A 25 -15.18 -4.75 26.50
N ALA A 26 -14.25 -3.91 26.95
CA ALA A 26 -13.10 -3.46 26.15
C ALA A 26 -12.57 -4.67 25.36
N GLN A 27 -12.85 -4.71 24.05
CA GLN A 27 -12.63 -5.91 23.26
C GLN A 27 -11.12 -6.13 23.24
N ARG A 28 -10.67 -7.10 24.04
CA ARG A 28 -9.25 -7.39 24.18
C ARG A 28 -8.79 -8.05 22.88
N HIS A 29 -8.26 -7.23 21.98
CA HIS A 29 -7.77 -7.67 20.66
C HIS A 29 -6.47 -8.50 20.76
N ILE A 30 -5.76 -8.40 21.89
CA ILE A 30 -4.52 -9.14 22.14
C ILE A 30 -4.81 -10.63 22.35
N GLY A 31 -4.11 -11.47 21.58
CA GLY A 31 -4.16 -12.94 21.71
C GLY A 31 -5.31 -13.60 20.93
N ARG A 32 -6.05 -12.85 20.10
CA ARG A 32 -7.11 -13.39 19.25
C ARG A 32 -6.67 -13.49 17.80
N SER A 33 -7.08 -14.57 17.13
CA SER A 33 -6.99 -14.68 15.68
C SER A 33 -8.17 -13.92 15.07
N ILE A 34 -7.91 -12.75 14.50
CA ILE A 34 -8.90 -11.87 13.88
C ILE A 34 -8.56 -11.75 12.40
N GLU A 35 -9.56 -11.80 11.53
CA GLU A 35 -9.38 -11.56 10.10
C GLU A 35 -8.87 -10.12 9.86
N ARG A 36 -7.90 -9.98 8.98
CA ARG A 36 -7.31 -8.68 8.69
C ARG A 36 -8.21 -7.91 7.73
N LEU A 37 -8.34 -6.62 7.95
CA LEU A 37 -9.16 -5.74 7.12
C LEU A 37 -8.66 -5.70 5.67
N GLU A 38 -7.35 -5.79 5.49
CA GLU A 38 -6.66 -5.70 4.22
C GLU A 38 -6.73 -6.98 3.36
N ASP A 39 -7.00 -8.15 3.96
CA ASP A 39 -6.92 -9.44 3.28
C ASP A 39 -7.86 -9.55 2.07
N PRO A 40 -9.15 -9.16 2.14
CA PRO A 40 -10.03 -9.24 0.98
C PRO A 40 -9.53 -8.45 -0.23
N ALA A 41 -8.95 -7.27 -0.02
CA ALA A 41 -8.44 -6.44 -1.10
C ALA A 41 -7.15 -7.01 -1.69
N ILE A 42 -6.20 -7.44 -0.85
CA ILE A 42 -4.91 -8.01 -1.30
C ILE A 42 -5.14 -9.33 -2.02
N LEU A 43 -5.92 -10.24 -1.45
CA LEU A 43 -6.16 -11.58 -2.00
C LEU A 43 -6.95 -11.56 -3.31
N THR A 44 -7.74 -10.52 -3.56
CA THR A 44 -8.51 -10.38 -4.81
C THR A 44 -7.83 -9.49 -5.86
N GLY A 45 -6.58 -9.04 -5.61
CA GLY A 45 -5.87 -8.13 -6.51
C GLY A 45 -6.50 -6.74 -6.63
N ARG A 46 -7.32 -6.35 -5.64
CA ARG A 46 -7.96 -5.03 -5.56
C ARG A 46 -7.19 -4.04 -4.69
N GLY A 47 -6.22 -4.53 -3.91
CA GLY A 47 -5.24 -3.69 -3.24
C GLY A 47 -4.40 -2.96 -4.28
N ARG A 48 -4.20 -1.65 -4.12
CA ARG A 48 -3.35 -0.83 -4.98
C ARG A 48 -1.99 -0.60 -4.33
N TYR A 49 -0.93 -0.91 -5.06
CA TYR A 49 0.45 -0.61 -4.71
C TYR A 49 0.92 0.66 -5.40
N GLY A 50 2.12 1.14 -5.04
CA GLY A 50 2.66 2.39 -5.59
C GLY A 50 2.65 2.45 -7.12
N ASP A 51 2.97 1.33 -7.78
CA ASP A 51 3.02 1.23 -9.23
C ASP A 51 1.63 1.14 -9.90
N ASP A 52 0.58 0.84 -9.13
CA ASP A 52 -0.81 0.81 -9.63
C ASP A 52 -1.47 2.20 -9.63
N ILE A 53 -0.82 3.19 -9.02
CA ILE A 53 -1.37 4.53 -8.88
C ILE A 53 -1.27 5.26 -10.21
N THR A 54 -2.39 5.81 -10.68
CA THR A 54 -2.40 6.64 -11.87
C THR A 54 -1.58 7.91 -11.65
N VAL A 55 -0.65 8.18 -12.56
CA VAL A 55 0.21 9.35 -12.53
C VAL A 55 -0.32 10.46 -13.44
N LYS A 56 0.08 11.71 -13.17
CA LYS A 56 -0.31 12.86 -14.01
C LYS A 56 0.31 12.74 -15.41
N PRO A 57 -0.33 13.28 -16.46
CA PRO A 57 0.28 13.39 -17.79
C PRO A 57 1.66 14.05 -17.72
N GLY A 58 2.64 13.49 -18.44
CA GLY A 58 4.03 13.98 -18.42
C GLY A 58 4.90 13.43 -17.29
N THR A 59 4.37 12.54 -16.44
CA THR A 59 5.20 11.81 -15.47
C THR A 59 6.20 10.91 -16.21
N LEU A 60 7.46 10.96 -15.78
CA LEU A 60 8.55 10.20 -16.38
C LEU A 60 8.90 8.99 -15.53
N HIS A 61 9.54 8.00 -16.15
CA HIS A 61 10.12 6.86 -15.46
C HIS A 61 11.62 7.08 -15.30
N ALA A 62 12.18 6.62 -14.18
CA ALA A 62 13.61 6.65 -13.92
C ALA A 62 14.15 5.22 -13.83
N ALA A 63 15.34 5.00 -14.40
CA ALA A 63 16.10 3.78 -14.24
C ALA A 63 17.44 4.12 -13.56
N ILE A 64 17.87 3.29 -12.62
CA ILE A 64 19.11 3.48 -11.88
C ILE A 64 20.17 2.54 -12.43
N LEU A 65 21.23 3.09 -13.02
CA LEU A 65 22.42 2.32 -13.35
C LEU A 65 23.19 2.02 -12.05
N ARG A 66 23.40 0.73 -11.77
CA ARG A 66 24.08 0.28 -10.54
C ARG A 66 25.50 -0.18 -10.85
N SER A 67 26.38 -0.04 -9.86
CA SER A 67 27.76 -0.52 -9.96
C SER A 67 27.77 -2.05 -10.10
N PRO A 68 28.53 -2.60 -11.08
CA PRO A 68 28.83 -4.04 -11.11
C PRO A 68 29.98 -4.41 -10.15
N HIS A 69 30.70 -3.41 -9.60
CA HIS A 69 31.80 -3.61 -8.67
C HIS A 69 31.34 -3.40 -7.24
N ALA A 70 31.73 -4.32 -6.34
CA ALA A 70 31.42 -4.21 -4.91
C ALA A 70 32.15 -3.03 -4.25
N HIS A 71 33.38 -2.74 -4.67
CA HIS A 71 34.17 -1.59 -4.24
C HIS A 71 35.09 -1.13 -5.37
N ALA A 72 34.95 0.14 -5.77
CA ALA A 72 35.76 0.76 -6.82
C ALA A 72 35.66 2.29 -6.73
N GLU A 73 36.68 2.97 -7.27
CA GLU A 73 36.60 4.40 -7.54
C GLU A 73 35.93 4.66 -8.89
N ILE A 74 35.02 5.64 -8.94
CA ILE A 74 34.40 6.08 -10.18
C ILE A 74 35.33 7.09 -10.85
N LEU A 75 36.08 6.64 -11.86
CA LEU A 75 36.97 7.52 -12.62
C LEU A 75 36.21 8.38 -13.65
N SER A 76 35.24 7.79 -14.34
CA SER A 76 34.43 8.47 -15.34
C SER A 76 33.08 7.77 -15.55
N ILE A 77 32.11 8.53 -16.08
CA ILE A 77 30.81 8.03 -16.54
C ILE A 77 30.55 8.65 -17.91
N ASP A 78 30.44 7.83 -18.95
CA ASP A 78 30.02 8.29 -20.28
C ASP A 78 28.49 8.16 -20.42
N THR A 79 27.82 9.29 -20.58
CA THR A 79 26.36 9.39 -20.73
C THR A 79 25.92 9.64 -22.17
N GLN A 80 26.86 9.74 -23.12
CA GLN A 80 26.59 10.24 -24.47
C GLN A 80 25.60 9.36 -25.23
N ALA A 81 25.79 8.04 -25.17
CA ALA A 81 24.91 7.09 -25.87
C ALA A 81 23.48 7.15 -25.31
N ALA A 82 23.34 7.07 -23.98
CA ALA A 82 22.05 7.10 -23.31
C ALA A 82 21.29 8.42 -23.56
N SER A 83 21.99 9.55 -23.52
CA SER A 83 21.39 10.88 -23.71
C SER A 83 20.84 11.11 -25.12
N LYS A 84 21.30 10.34 -26.12
CA LYS A 84 20.84 10.43 -27.51
C LYS A 84 19.68 9.50 -27.84
N LEU A 85 19.30 8.60 -26.93
CA LEU A 85 18.19 7.68 -27.18
C LEU A 85 16.85 8.42 -27.17
N ALA A 86 15.98 8.06 -28.12
CA ALA A 86 14.62 8.58 -28.15
C ALA A 86 13.87 8.21 -26.86
N GLY A 87 13.17 9.18 -26.26
CA GLY A 87 12.43 9.00 -25.02
C GLY A 87 13.25 9.25 -23.73
N VAL A 88 14.58 9.38 -23.82
CA VAL A 88 15.39 9.79 -22.67
C VAL A 88 15.27 11.29 -22.47
N ARG A 89 14.70 11.68 -21.32
CA ARG A 89 14.58 13.10 -20.95
C ARG A 89 15.88 13.67 -20.40
N ALA A 90 16.58 12.89 -19.57
CA ALA A 90 17.81 13.29 -18.90
C ALA A 90 18.59 12.05 -18.44
N VAL A 91 19.91 12.19 -18.35
CA VAL A 91 20.80 11.24 -17.66
C VAL A 91 21.47 12.01 -16.53
N LEU A 92 21.13 11.66 -15.29
CA LEU A 92 21.60 12.39 -14.11
C LEU A 92 22.80 11.67 -13.49
N THR A 93 23.84 12.44 -13.22
CA THR A 93 25.08 11.99 -12.55
C THR A 93 25.25 12.70 -11.22
N ARG A 94 26.34 12.38 -10.49
CA ARG A 94 26.70 13.09 -9.26
C ARG A 94 26.76 14.60 -9.47
N ASP A 95 27.32 15.06 -10.59
CA ASP A 95 27.59 16.49 -10.78
C ASP A 95 26.30 17.30 -10.95
N ASP A 96 25.24 16.68 -11.49
CA ASP A 96 23.89 17.27 -11.56
C ASP A 96 23.22 17.37 -10.18
N LEU A 97 23.54 16.43 -9.28
CA LEU A 97 22.91 16.31 -7.96
C LEU A 97 23.63 17.10 -6.87
N ARG A 98 24.93 17.42 -7.04
CA ARG A 98 25.74 18.15 -6.04
C ARG A 98 25.06 19.39 -5.46
N PRO A 99 24.40 20.26 -6.24
CA PRO A 99 23.74 21.45 -5.69
C PRO A 99 22.56 21.12 -4.76
N TRP A 100 21.94 19.95 -4.95
CA TRP A 100 20.73 19.51 -4.26
C TRP A 100 21.04 18.56 -3.10
N SER A 101 22.15 17.84 -3.18
CA SER A 101 22.56 16.90 -2.15
C SER A 101 23.34 17.61 -1.03
N ARG A 102 22.79 17.61 0.18
CA ARG A 102 23.56 17.87 1.41
C ARG A 102 23.74 16.52 2.12
N PRO A 103 24.76 15.73 1.77
CA PRO A 103 24.98 14.46 2.45
C PRO A 103 25.12 14.73 3.95
N PHE A 104 24.49 13.90 4.77
CA PHE A 104 24.69 13.97 6.21
C PHE A 104 26.18 13.80 6.48
N VAL A 105 26.78 14.80 7.13
CA VAL A 105 28.13 14.66 7.64
C VAL A 105 28.04 13.62 8.74
N VAL A 106 28.49 12.40 8.48
CA VAL A 106 28.67 11.41 9.54
C VAL A 106 29.90 11.87 10.31
N GLY A 107 29.66 12.65 11.37
CA GLY A 107 30.68 12.93 12.37
C GLY A 107 30.98 11.63 13.09
N VAL A 108 32.20 11.15 12.93
CA VAL A 108 32.83 10.30 13.95
C VAL A 108 33.34 11.22 15.05
#